data_AF-A0A973LWG1-F1
#
_entry.id   AF-A0A973LWG1-F1
#
_cell.length_a   1.000
_cell.length_b   1.000
_cell.length_c   1.000
_cell.angle_alpha   90.00
_cell.angle_beta   90.00
_cell.angle_gamma   90.00
#
_symmetry.space_group_name_H-M   'P 1'
#
loop_
_entity.id
_entity.type
_entity.pdbx_description
1 polymer ?
#
loop_
_entity_poly.entity_id
_entity_poly.type
_entity_poly.pdbx_seq_one_letter_code
_entity_poly.pdbx_strand_id
1 'polypeptide(L)' 'RAALAAQARTLAARGAGRVVAACTEVVLALDPALVPVPLVDPARLLAREVVRVALAGGSGPAARLGAEPHLGETR' A
#
# COMPACT_ATOMS: atom_id res chain seq x y z
N ARG A 1 -15.86 -5.73 -10.35
CA ARG A 1 -15.28 -4.48 -10.91
C ARG A 1 -16.27 -3.32 -10.85
N ALA A 2 -17.45 -3.39 -11.47
CA ALA A 2 -18.48 -2.33 -11.40
C ALA A 2 -18.91 -1.96 -9.96
N ALA A 3 -19.04 -2.95 -9.07
CA ALA A 3 -19.39 -2.72 -7.66
C ALA A 3 -18.35 -1.84 -6.92
N LEU A 4 -17.05 -2.06 -7.14
CA LEU A 4 -15.99 -1.26 -6.52
C LEU A 4 -16.05 0.20 -7.01
N ALA A 5 -16.26 0.41 -8.31
CA ALA A 5 -16.42 1.75 -8.87
C ALA A 5 -17.68 2.46 -8.31
N ALA A 6 -18.78 1.72 -8.12
CA ALA A 6 -19.98 2.27 -7.49
C ALA A 6 -19.74 2.67 -6.03
N GLN A 7 -19.02 1.86 -5.25
CA GLN A 7 -18.65 2.23 -3.88
C GLN A 7 -17.74 3.46 -3.85
N ALA A 8 -16.73 3.53 -4.74
CA ALA A 8 -15.85 4.69 -4.84
C ALA A 8 -16.61 5.99 -5.18
N ARG A 9 -17.59 5.94 -6.10
CA ARG A 9 -18.49 7.06 -6.39
C ARG A 9 -19.36 7.43 -5.20
N THR A 10 -19.90 6.46 -4.47
CA THR A 10 -20.68 6.71 -3.25
C THR A 10 -19.85 7.42 -2.19
N LEU A 11 -18.59 7.02 -1.99
CA LEU A 11 -17.68 7.69 -1.05
C LEU A 11 -17.42 9.14 -1.48
N ALA A 12 -17.14 9.38 -2.76
CA ALA A 12 -16.94 10.72 -3.29
C ALA A 12 -18.20 11.60 -3.15
N ALA A 13 -19.38 11.06 -3.45
CA ALA A 13 -20.66 11.75 -3.27
C ALA A 13 -20.96 12.11 -1.82
N ARG A 14 -20.37 11.37 -0.86
CA ARG A 14 -20.43 11.66 0.58
C ARG A 14 -19.34 12.64 1.06
N GLY A 15 -18.55 13.20 0.16
CA GLY A 15 -17.53 14.21 0.47
C GLY A 15 -16.12 13.65 0.69
N ALA A 16 -15.86 12.39 0.35
CA ALA A 16 -14.50 11.87 0.40
C ALA A 16 -13.61 12.60 -0.63
N GLY A 17 -12.61 13.35 -0.16
CA GLY A 17 -11.66 14.05 -1.04
C GLY A 17 -10.64 13.14 -1.72
N ARG A 18 -10.53 11.87 -1.29
CA ARG A 18 -9.68 10.81 -1.84
C ARG A 18 -10.30 9.44 -1.54
N VAL A 19 -9.98 8.43 -2.33
CA VAL A 19 -10.31 7.02 -2.04
C VAL A 19 -9.01 6.25 -1.84
N VAL A 20 -8.94 5.43 -0.80
CA VAL A 20 -7.78 4.54 -0.56
C VAL A 20 -8.16 3.12 -0.98
N ALA A 21 -7.44 2.57 -1.97
CA ALA A 21 -7.54 1.16 -2.33
C ALA A 21 -6.76 0.32 -1.30
N ALA A 22 -7.33 0.17 -0.09
CA ALA A 22 -6.64 -0.34 1.09
C ALA A 22 -6.24 -1.82 1.04
N CYS A 23 -6.71 -2.58 0.05
CA CYS A 23 -6.26 -3.93 -0.22
C CYS A 23 -5.51 -3.97 -1.55
N THR A 24 -4.45 -4.77 -1.63
CA THR A 24 -3.61 -4.94 -2.81
C THR A 24 -4.42 -5.31 -4.07
N GLU A 25 -5.47 -6.10 -3.90
CA GLU A 25 -6.36 -6.59 -4.95
C GLU A 25 -7.29 -5.49 -5.47
N VAL A 26 -7.66 -4.54 -4.61
CA VAL A 26 -8.57 -3.45 -5.00
C VAL A 26 -7.90 -2.56 -6.03
N VAL A 27 -6.59 -2.32 -5.91
CA VAL A 27 -5.81 -1.56 -6.92
C VAL A 27 -5.84 -2.26 -8.28
N LEU A 28 -5.86 -3.59 -8.32
CA LEU A 28 -5.92 -4.38 -9.56
C LEU A 28 -7.34 -4.43 -10.15
N ALA A 29 -8.37 -4.35 -9.30
CA ALA A 29 -9.77 -4.53 -9.68
C ALA A 29 -10.54 -3.23 -9.95
N LEU A 30 -10.05 -2.09 -9.43
CA LEU A 30 -10.67 -0.78 -9.57
C LEU A 30 -9.93 0.05 -10.63
N ASP A 31 -10.61 0.35 -11.73
CA ASP A 31 -10.11 1.28 -12.74
C ASP A 31 -10.10 2.72 -12.17
N PRO A 32 -8.93 3.37 -12.09
CA PRO A 32 -8.81 4.75 -11.59
C PRO A 32 -9.64 5.75 -12.40
N ALA A 33 -9.89 5.51 -13.70
CA ALA A 33 -10.69 6.39 -14.54
C ALA A 33 -12.17 6.47 -14.10
N LEU A 34 -12.62 5.51 -13.29
CA LEU A 34 -13.98 5.44 -12.75
C LEU A 34 -14.12 6.08 -11.36
N VAL A 35 -13.04 6.61 -10.79
CA VAL A 35 -12.99 7.23 -9.46
C VAL A 35 -12.92 8.75 -9.62
N PRO A 36 -13.95 9.50 -9.17
CA PRO A 36 -14.03 10.96 -9.42
C PRO A 36 -13.10 11.80 -8.54
N VAL A 37 -12.37 11.17 -7.62
CA VAL A 37 -11.42 11.79 -6.70
C VAL A 37 -10.10 11.00 -6.73
N PRO A 38 -8.97 11.58 -6.28
CA PRO A 38 -7.69 10.87 -6.31
C PRO A 38 -7.76 9.51 -5.63
N LEU A 39 -7.36 8.47 -6.38
CA LEU A 39 -7.19 7.12 -5.86
C LEU A 39 -5.77 6.98 -5.28
N VAL A 40 -5.70 6.51 -4.03
CA VAL A 40 -4.45 6.22 -3.33
C VAL A 40 -4.21 4.72 -3.37
N ASP A 41 -3.01 4.33 -3.79
CA ASP A 41 -2.50 2.96 -3.79
C ASP A 41 -1.46 2.82 -2.65
N PRO A 42 -1.83 2.22 -1.50
CA PRO A 42 -0.93 2.02 -0.37
C PRO A 42 0.22 1.08 -0.69
N ALA A 43 0.04 0.09 -1.58
CA ALA A 43 1.09 -0.85 -1.92
C ALA A 43 2.23 -0.14 -2.67
N ARG A 44 1.90 0.76 -3.59
CA ARG A 44 2.89 1.59 -4.28
C ARG A 44 3.58 2.59 -3.35
N LEU A 45 2.86 3.18 -2.39
CA LEU A 45 3.46 4.07 -1.39
C LEU A 45 4.43 3.30 -0.48
N LEU A 46 4.02 2.12 -0.01
CA LEU A 46 4.87 1.24 0.79
C LEU A 46 6.11 0.81 0.02
N ALA A 47 5.97 0.38 -1.24
CA ALA A 47 7.11 -0.03 -2.06
C ALA A 47 8.14 1.10 -2.24
N ARG A 48 7.68 2.35 -2.46
CA ARG A 48 8.58 3.51 -2.54
C ARG A 48 9.35 3.73 -1.24
N GLU A 49 8.67 3.59 -0.12
CA GLU A 49 9.28 3.77 1.20
C GLU A 49 10.30 2.68 1.52
N VAL A 50 9.98 1.43 1.20
CA VAL A 50 10.93 0.31 1.32
C VAL A 50 12.18 0.55 0.48
N VAL A 51 12.03 1.00 -0.77
CA VAL A 51 13.18 1.36 -1.63
C VAL A 51 13.99 2.50 -1.02
N ARG A 52 13.33 3.55 -0.51
CA ARG A 52 13.98 4.68 0.15
C ARG A 52 14.82 4.23 1.34
N VAL A 53 14.28 3.37 2.19
CA VAL A 53 14.98 2.82 3.37
C VAL A 53 16.14 1.93 2.95
N ALA A 54 15.94 1.04 1.98
CA ALA A 54 17.00 0.16 1.49
C ALA A 54 18.19 0.93 0.91
N LEU A 55 17.93 2.01 0.15
CA LEU A 55 18.97 2.86 -0.42
C LEU A 55 19.63 3.77 0.62
N ALA A 56 18.89 4.24 1.64
CA ALA A 56 19.44 5.01 2.75
C ALA A 56 20.41 4.18 3.62
N GLY A 57 20.23 2.85 3.67
CA GLY A 57 21.18 1.91 4.26
C GLY A 57 22.43 1.63 3.40
N GLY A 58 22.48 2.12 2.16
CA GLY A 58 23.50 1.82 1.15
C GLY A 58 24.86 2.52 1.32
N SER A 59 25.15 3.12 2.47
CA SER A 59 26.49 3.60 2.84
C SER A 59 26.91 3.24 4.28
N GLY A 60 26.39 2.13 4.80
CA GLY A 60 26.81 1.47 6.04
C GLY A 60 26.56 -0.05 5.96
N PRO A 61 27.24 -0.89 6.75
CA PRO A 61 27.28 -2.33 6.52
C PRO A 61 25.89 -2.96 6.56
N ALA A 62 25.48 -3.49 5.41
CA ALA A 62 24.25 -4.22 5.13
C ALA A 62 24.14 -5.58 5.86
N ALA A 63 24.51 -5.68 7.14
CA ALA A 63 24.59 -6.94 7.87
C ALA A 63 23.47 -7.21 8.90
N ARG A 64 22.55 -6.27 9.17
CA ARG A 64 21.63 -6.41 10.32
C ARG A 64 20.16 -6.70 10.04
N LEU A 65 19.74 -6.80 8.78
CA LEU A 65 18.36 -7.23 8.45
C LEU A 65 18.18 -8.75 8.38
N GLY A 66 19.11 -9.53 8.96
CA GLY A 66 19.04 -10.98 9.10
C GLY A 66 19.19 -11.51 10.52
N ALA A 67 19.08 -10.66 11.54
CA ALA A 67 19.23 -11.05 12.95
C ALA A 67 17.92 -10.86 13.73
N GLU A 68 16.83 -11.45 13.25
CA GLU A 68 15.70 -11.74 14.14
C GLU A 68 16.05 -13.04 14.89
N PRO A 69 16.25 -13.04 16.22
CA PRO A 69 16.43 -14.27 16.95
C PRO A 69 15.15 -15.08 16.82
N HIS A 70 15.27 -16.25 16.21
CA HIS A 70 14.22 -17.25 16.12
C HIS A 70 13.56 -17.40 17.51
N LEU A 71 12.25 -17.16 17.56
CA LEU A 71 11.41 -17.45 18.70
C LEU A 71 11.76 -18.85 19.22
N GLY A 72 12.16 -18.89 20.49
CA GLY A 72 12.77 -20.06 21.09
C GLY A 72 11.94 -21.32 20.98
N GLU A 73 12.60 -22.40 20.61
CA GLU A 73 12.29 -23.71 21.16
C GLU A 73 12.48 -23.63 22.68
N THR A 74 11.36 -23.53 23.40
CA THR A 74 11.28 -24.02 24.76
C THR A 74 10.19 -25.07 24.85
N ARG A 75 10.67 -26.31 24.81
CA ARG A 75 10.07 -27.59 25.26
C ARG A 75 9.23 -28.36 24.27
#